data_AF-A0A7W1YCD6-F1
#
_entry.id   AF-A0A7W1YCD6-F1
#
_cell.length_a   1.000
_cell.length_b   1.000
_cell.length_c   1.000
_cell.angle_alpha   90.00
_cell.angle_beta   90.00
_cell.angle_gamma   90.00
#
_symmetry.space_group_name_H-M   'P 1'
#
loop_
_entity.id
_entity.type
_entity.pdbx_description
1 polymer ?
#
loop_
_entity_poly.entity_id
_entity_poly.type
_entity_poly.pdbx_seq_one_letter_code
_entity_poly.pdbx_strand_id
1 'polypeptide(L)'
;MPRVPVATTPIKHVIIVVGENRSFDNLFATYQPPDPSQAIWNLLSKNMVNPDGSPGANFSQAAQQQATDTDVYRLSPAHTGPFQTLPQPNTTLTDLLFPPAIEFGLSSDPALAAADQGLLNAGGIFPQVLSVPDSRFPANLPNGPFPISKYVKYDDNVGDPVHRFYQMWQQIDCSVANISSANPSGCLTDQFPWVATTVGWGQSNVPPPAPFTDESTWQGAVSMGFYNMAGGDVPYFASLADQYAISDNYHQFMLGGTGPNSISIGTADPLIFNDASGKAATPPALQIENPNPYPGSNNWYQQEGFYIIDSGNQSNASYTNCSDSSQPGVESIMNYLSALPYRPFNGGNCASGVYYLLNNQLPTYERDGTVRGDQSHT
;
A
#
# COMPACT_ATOMS: atom_id res chain seq x y z
N MET A 1 2.63 -5.31 44.59
CA MET A 1 2.89 -5.79 43.21
C MET A 1 1.61 -5.58 42.42
N PRO A 2 1.65 -4.96 41.22
CA PRO A 2 0.48 -4.93 40.35
C PRO A 2 0.06 -6.37 40.04
N ARG A 3 -1.22 -6.67 40.20
CA ARG A 3 -1.77 -8.01 39.95
C ARG A 3 -1.66 -8.26 38.45
N VAL A 4 -0.77 -9.18 38.03
CA VAL A 4 -0.70 -9.61 36.63
C VAL A 4 -2.09 -10.14 36.25
N PRO A 5 -2.76 -9.57 35.23
CA PRO A 5 -4.04 -10.08 34.77
C PRO A 5 -3.88 -11.55 34.41
N VAL A 6 -4.70 -12.43 35.00
CA VAL A 6 -4.72 -13.84 34.62
C VAL A 6 -5.45 -13.90 33.28
N ALA A 7 -4.79 -14.37 32.23
CA ALA A 7 -5.43 -14.59 30.94
C ALA A 7 -6.66 -15.49 31.13
N THR A 8 -7.81 -15.02 30.67
CA THR A 8 -9.08 -15.79 30.70
C THR A 8 -9.10 -16.90 29.65
N THR A 9 -8.15 -16.89 28.72
CA THR A 9 -7.93 -17.93 27.70
C THR A 9 -6.61 -18.65 27.98
N PRO A 10 -6.42 -19.89 27.48
CA PRO A 10 -5.14 -20.60 27.57
C PRO A 10 -4.05 -20.03 26.65
N ILE A 11 -4.35 -18.99 25.86
CA ILE A 11 -3.40 -18.37 24.92
C ILE A 11 -2.36 -17.59 25.72
N LYS A 12 -1.08 -17.97 25.59
CA LYS A 12 0.05 -17.34 26.29
C LYS A 12 0.80 -16.31 25.43
N HIS A 13 0.82 -16.54 24.11
CA HIS A 13 1.57 -15.74 23.16
C HIS A 13 0.76 -15.60 21.87
N VAL A 14 0.84 -14.42 21.26
CA VAL A 14 0.29 -14.13 19.93
C VAL A 14 1.43 -13.56 19.11
N ILE A 15 1.61 -14.09 17.91
CA ILE A 15 2.56 -13.58 16.92
C ILE A 15 1.72 -13.09 15.74
N ILE A 16 1.91 -11.83 15.36
CA ILE A 16 1.23 -11.21 14.24
C ILE A 16 2.31 -10.90 13.20
N VAL A 17 2.14 -11.43 11.99
CA VAL A 17 3.00 -11.15 10.84
C VAL A 17 2.16 -10.38 9.84
N VAL A 18 2.58 -9.16 9.50
CA VAL A 18 1.90 -8.30 8.53
C VAL A 18 2.82 -8.17 7.33
N GLY A 19 2.34 -8.58 6.16
CA GLY A 19 3.04 -8.32 4.90
C GLY A 19 2.83 -6.85 4.50
N GLU A 20 3.90 -6.11 4.32
CA GLU A 20 3.88 -4.75 3.80
C GLU A 20 3.69 -4.77 2.28
N ASN A 21 2.84 -3.88 1.76
CA ASN A 21 2.64 -3.62 0.33
C ASN A 21 2.11 -4.83 -0.45
N ARG A 22 1.38 -5.71 0.24
CA ARG A 22 0.71 -6.89 -0.30
C ARG A 22 -0.79 -6.79 -0.10
N SER A 23 -1.55 -6.87 -1.19
CA SER A 23 -2.99 -7.10 -1.14
C SER A 23 -3.30 -8.59 -1.14
N PHE A 24 -4.55 -8.94 -0.81
CA PHE A 24 -5.01 -10.33 -0.90
C PHE A 24 -4.85 -10.88 -2.32
N ASP A 25 -5.32 -10.16 -3.34
CA ASP A 25 -5.19 -10.57 -4.73
C ASP A 25 -3.75 -10.55 -5.24
N ASN A 26 -2.81 -9.82 -4.62
CA ASN A 26 -1.40 -9.91 -5.00
C ASN A 26 -0.82 -11.31 -4.69
N LEU A 27 -1.17 -11.90 -3.53
CA LEU A 27 -0.62 -13.19 -3.11
C LEU A 27 -1.54 -14.36 -3.50
N PHE A 28 -2.83 -14.24 -3.23
CA PHE A 28 -3.83 -15.31 -3.33
C PHE A 28 -4.68 -15.24 -4.62
N ALA A 29 -4.26 -14.47 -5.64
CA ALA A 29 -4.97 -14.27 -6.93
C ALA A 29 -5.55 -15.55 -7.53
N THR A 30 -4.80 -16.65 -7.45
CA THR A 30 -5.16 -17.94 -8.07
C THR A 30 -5.22 -19.09 -7.08
N TYR A 31 -5.26 -18.80 -5.77
CA TYR A 31 -5.46 -19.83 -4.75
C TYR A 31 -6.80 -20.54 -4.94
N GLN A 32 -6.80 -21.85 -4.73
CA GLN A 32 -7.99 -22.70 -4.75
C GLN A 32 -8.01 -23.54 -3.48
N PRO A 33 -9.05 -23.42 -2.63
CA PRO A 33 -9.19 -24.27 -1.47
C PRO A 33 -9.18 -25.76 -1.85
N PRO A 34 -8.46 -26.62 -1.12
CA PRO A 34 -8.47 -28.06 -1.37
C PRO A 34 -9.85 -28.70 -1.14
N ASP A 35 -10.63 -28.16 -0.21
CA ASP A 35 -12.02 -28.57 0.04
C ASP A 35 -12.97 -27.83 -0.93
N PRO A 36 -13.63 -28.54 -1.87
CA PRO A 36 -14.49 -27.94 -2.87
C PRO A 36 -15.78 -27.32 -2.30
N SER A 37 -16.08 -27.53 -1.01
CA SER A 37 -17.20 -26.86 -0.33
C SER A 37 -16.85 -25.46 0.14
N GLN A 38 -15.56 -25.11 0.18
CA GLN A 38 -15.08 -23.78 0.52
C GLN A 38 -15.08 -22.89 -0.71
N ALA A 39 -15.35 -21.60 -0.50
CA ALA A 39 -15.34 -20.59 -1.55
C ALA A 39 -14.29 -19.53 -1.22
N ILE A 40 -13.74 -18.93 -2.27
CA ILE A 40 -12.84 -17.80 -2.17
C ILE A 40 -13.14 -16.81 -3.29
N TRP A 41 -12.99 -15.53 -2.98
CA TRP A 41 -13.12 -14.44 -3.91
C TRP A 41 -11.74 -13.86 -4.22
N ASN A 42 -11.19 -14.29 -5.35
CA ASN A 42 -9.93 -13.79 -5.94
C ASN A 42 -10.06 -13.64 -7.46
N LEU A 43 -8.99 -13.15 -8.11
CA LEU A 43 -8.93 -12.98 -9.57
C LEU A 43 -9.34 -14.23 -10.37
N LEU A 44 -8.91 -15.43 -9.94
CA LEU A 44 -9.23 -16.70 -10.61
C LEU A 44 -10.72 -17.05 -10.48
N SER A 45 -11.27 -17.03 -9.26
CA SER A 45 -12.69 -17.31 -8.99
C SER A 45 -13.64 -16.34 -9.72
N LYS A 46 -13.14 -15.14 -10.04
CA LYS A 46 -13.84 -14.11 -10.81
C LYS A 46 -13.61 -14.20 -12.31
N ASN A 47 -12.89 -15.22 -12.78
CA ASN A 47 -12.53 -15.45 -14.19
C ASN A 47 -11.77 -14.26 -14.82
N MET A 48 -11.10 -13.44 -14.01
CA MET A 48 -10.25 -12.36 -14.50
C MET A 48 -8.91 -12.90 -15.01
N VAL A 49 -8.44 -13.99 -14.42
CA VAL A 49 -7.25 -14.74 -14.85
C VAL A 49 -7.57 -16.24 -14.96
N ASN A 50 -6.85 -16.94 -15.82
CA ASN A 50 -6.87 -18.41 -15.92
C ASN A 50 -5.87 -19.03 -14.92
N PRO A 51 -5.92 -20.36 -14.67
CA PRO A 51 -4.97 -21.03 -13.76
C PRO A 51 -3.49 -20.86 -14.14
N ASP A 52 -3.18 -20.66 -15.42
CA ASP A 52 -1.81 -20.38 -15.90
C ASP A 52 -1.41 -18.90 -15.74
N GLY A 53 -2.29 -18.06 -15.18
CA GLY A 53 -2.10 -16.62 -14.99
C GLY A 53 -2.37 -15.78 -16.24
N SER A 54 -2.79 -16.38 -17.37
CA SER A 54 -3.18 -15.62 -18.56
C SER A 54 -4.53 -14.89 -18.38
N PRO A 55 -4.82 -13.83 -19.15
CA PRO A 55 -6.12 -13.15 -19.11
C PRO A 55 -7.31 -14.10 -19.28
N GLY A 56 -8.25 -14.04 -18.32
CA GLY A 56 -9.50 -14.79 -18.34
C GLY A 56 -10.62 -14.06 -19.07
N ALA A 57 -11.81 -14.67 -19.10
CA ALA A 57 -12.98 -14.12 -19.80
C ALA A 57 -13.47 -12.76 -19.23
N ASN A 58 -13.22 -12.50 -17.95
CA ASN A 58 -13.58 -11.26 -17.26
C ASN A 58 -12.40 -10.32 -17.05
N PHE A 59 -11.27 -10.51 -17.75
CA PHE A 59 -10.06 -9.70 -17.57
C PHE A 59 -10.32 -8.19 -17.65
N SER A 60 -11.21 -7.76 -18.56
CA SER A 60 -11.57 -6.35 -18.73
C SER A 60 -12.24 -5.70 -17.52
N GLN A 61 -12.75 -6.48 -16.56
CA GLN A 61 -13.32 -5.95 -15.32
C GLN A 61 -12.25 -5.37 -14.37
N ALA A 62 -10.98 -5.73 -14.57
CA ALA A 62 -9.85 -5.22 -13.80
C ALA A 62 -9.08 -4.10 -14.52
N ALA A 63 -9.64 -3.57 -15.63
CA ALA A 63 -9.03 -2.51 -16.40
C ALA A 63 -8.90 -1.23 -15.55
N GLN A 64 -7.74 -0.59 -15.65
CA GLN A 64 -7.41 0.64 -14.94
C GLN A 64 -7.66 1.86 -15.82
N GLN A 65 -8.05 2.95 -15.18
CA GLN A 65 -8.39 4.25 -15.74
C GLN A 65 -7.27 5.26 -15.49
N GLN A 66 -7.11 6.16 -16.44
CA GLN A 66 -6.38 7.41 -16.26
C GLN A 66 -7.36 8.49 -15.82
N ALA A 67 -6.87 9.49 -15.11
CA ALA A 67 -7.67 10.64 -14.68
C ALA A 67 -6.91 11.96 -14.78
N THR A 68 -7.61 13.04 -14.45
CA THR A 68 -7.03 14.38 -14.33
C THR A 68 -7.43 15.03 -13.02
N ASP A 69 -6.43 15.55 -12.31
CA ASP A 69 -6.62 16.33 -11.08
C ASP A 69 -5.53 17.42 -10.99
N THR A 70 -5.88 18.70 -11.17
CA THR A 70 -4.87 19.75 -11.46
C THR A 70 -4.89 20.94 -10.51
N ASP A 71 -5.79 20.98 -9.53
CA ASP A 71 -6.04 22.17 -8.70
C ASP A 71 -6.30 21.84 -7.22
N VAL A 72 -7.25 20.96 -6.93
CA VAL A 72 -7.65 20.56 -5.58
C VAL A 72 -7.81 19.05 -5.54
N TYR A 73 -7.37 18.41 -4.46
CA TYR A 73 -7.50 16.96 -4.31
C TYR A 73 -8.95 16.49 -4.49
N ARG A 74 -9.13 15.52 -5.38
CA ARG A 74 -10.37 14.76 -5.52
C ARG A 74 -10.08 13.29 -5.27
N LEU A 75 -10.84 12.68 -4.36
CA LEU A 75 -10.76 11.23 -4.13
C LEU A 75 -11.29 10.41 -5.31
N SER A 76 -12.17 11.00 -6.14
CA SER A 76 -12.67 10.41 -7.38
C SER A 76 -12.54 11.44 -8.51
N PRO A 77 -11.34 11.60 -9.08
CA PRO A 77 -11.07 12.58 -10.12
C PRO A 77 -11.69 12.18 -11.46
N ALA A 78 -11.85 13.14 -12.37
CA ALA A 78 -12.47 12.89 -13.67
C ALA A 78 -11.61 11.95 -14.52
N HIS A 79 -12.17 10.81 -14.92
CA HIS A 79 -11.50 9.85 -15.79
C HIS A 79 -11.26 10.44 -17.19
N THR A 80 -10.08 10.21 -17.74
CA THR A 80 -9.68 10.59 -19.10
C THR A 80 -9.69 9.41 -20.08
N GLY A 81 -9.95 8.20 -19.58
CA GLY A 81 -10.10 6.96 -20.34
C GLY A 81 -9.20 5.84 -19.83
N PRO A 82 -9.41 4.60 -20.30
CA PRO A 82 -8.63 3.46 -19.85
C PRO A 82 -7.20 3.56 -20.38
N PHE A 83 -6.26 2.93 -19.66
CA PHE A 83 -4.94 2.65 -20.24
C PHE A 83 -5.08 1.76 -21.48
N GLN A 84 -4.35 2.09 -22.56
CA GLN A 84 -4.24 1.20 -23.73
C GLN A 84 -3.38 -0.02 -23.39
N THR A 85 -2.24 0.24 -22.77
CA THR A 85 -1.35 -0.72 -22.11
C THR A 85 -0.91 -0.12 -20.78
N LEU A 86 -0.58 -0.96 -19.81
CA LEU A 86 -0.04 -0.49 -18.55
C LEU A 86 1.37 0.10 -18.75
N PRO A 87 1.73 1.16 -18.01
CA PRO A 87 3.11 1.64 -17.92
C PRO A 87 4.02 0.54 -17.37
N GLN A 88 5.27 0.50 -17.82
CA GLN A 88 6.19 -0.57 -17.45
C GLN A 88 6.47 -0.51 -15.95
N PRO A 89 6.38 -1.63 -15.19
CA PRO A 89 6.77 -1.64 -13.79
C PRO A 89 8.22 -1.18 -13.62
N ASN A 90 8.50 -0.38 -12.59
CA ASN A 90 9.87 0.06 -12.27
C ASN A 90 10.50 -0.82 -11.18
N THR A 91 11.83 -0.80 -11.10
CA THR A 91 12.59 -1.16 -9.90
C THR A 91 12.43 -0.07 -8.84
N THR A 92 12.34 -0.42 -7.55
CA THR A 92 12.04 0.58 -6.51
C THR A 92 13.29 1.32 -6.04
N LEU A 93 13.11 2.25 -5.08
CA LEU A 93 14.16 3.05 -4.45
C LEU A 93 15.13 2.24 -3.58
N THR A 94 14.70 1.10 -3.03
CA THR A 94 15.42 0.40 -1.95
C THR A 94 15.46 -1.12 -2.11
N ASP A 95 15.32 -1.61 -3.34
CA ASP A 95 15.42 -3.04 -3.62
C ASP A 95 16.82 -3.59 -3.30
N LEU A 96 16.86 -4.84 -2.84
CA LEU A 96 18.11 -5.58 -2.80
C LEU A 96 18.61 -5.77 -4.25
N LEU A 97 19.83 -5.32 -4.53
CA LEU A 97 20.45 -5.56 -5.83
C LEU A 97 20.81 -7.05 -5.96
N PHE A 98 21.35 -7.63 -4.89
CA PHE A 98 21.73 -9.04 -4.83
C PHE A 98 20.98 -9.77 -3.70
N PRO A 99 20.93 -11.12 -3.74
CA PRO A 99 20.46 -11.89 -2.60
C PRO A 99 21.16 -11.50 -1.28
N PRO A 100 20.48 -11.66 -0.11
CA PRO A 100 21.05 -11.32 1.20
C PRO A 100 22.45 -11.91 1.48
N ALA A 101 22.72 -13.13 1.00
CA ALA A 101 24.01 -13.79 1.14
C ALA A 101 25.17 -12.99 0.51
N ILE A 102 24.90 -12.34 -0.63
CA ILE A 102 25.89 -11.54 -1.35
C ILE A 102 25.91 -10.12 -0.80
N GLU A 103 24.74 -9.48 -0.69
CA GLU A 103 24.60 -8.08 -0.28
C GLU A 103 25.22 -7.83 1.11
N PHE A 104 24.97 -8.74 2.05
CA PHE A 104 25.43 -8.62 3.43
C PHE A 104 26.58 -9.57 3.80
N GLY A 105 27.09 -10.35 2.84
CA GLY A 105 28.15 -11.33 3.09
C GLY A 105 27.75 -12.46 4.05
N LEU A 106 26.47 -12.85 4.05
CA LEU A 106 25.93 -13.88 4.94
C LEU A 106 26.17 -15.28 4.36
N SER A 107 26.81 -16.15 5.16
CA SER A 107 26.99 -17.56 4.81
C SER A 107 25.94 -18.48 5.44
N SER A 108 25.31 -18.03 6.54
CA SER A 108 24.23 -18.73 7.23
C SER A 108 23.48 -17.77 8.15
N ASP A 109 22.24 -18.12 8.50
CA ASP A 109 21.44 -17.45 9.52
C ASP A 109 21.08 -18.46 10.62
N PRO A 110 21.50 -18.25 11.88
CA PRO A 110 21.21 -19.18 12.97
C PRO A 110 19.73 -19.26 13.35
N ALA A 111 18.89 -18.31 12.93
CA ALA A 111 17.45 -18.34 13.12
C ALA A 111 16.71 -19.17 12.07
N LEU A 112 17.34 -19.52 10.95
CA LEU A 112 16.78 -20.38 9.91
C LEU A 112 17.12 -21.85 10.18
N ALA A 113 16.19 -22.75 9.83
CA ALA A 113 16.49 -24.18 9.85
C ALA A 113 17.54 -24.53 8.77
N ALA A 114 18.23 -25.66 8.93
CA ALA A 114 19.26 -26.09 7.99
C ALA A 114 18.73 -26.24 6.55
N ALA A 115 17.48 -26.65 6.37
CA ALA A 115 16.83 -26.78 5.07
C ALA A 115 16.52 -25.42 4.41
N ASP A 116 16.39 -24.36 5.21
CA ASP A 116 15.96 -23.03 4.77
C ASP A 116 17.13 -22.06 4.53
N GLN A 117 18.36 -22.47 4.83
CA GLN A 117 19.57 -21.65 4.61
C GLN A 117 19.71 -21.20 3.14
N GLY A 118 19.15 -21.98 2.20
CA GLY A 118 19.10 -21.63 0.78
C GLY A 118 18.38 -20.31 0.50
N LEU A 119 17.42 -19.90 1.34
CA LEU A 119 16.65 -18.65 1.18
C LEU A 119 17.53 -17.39 1.19
N LEU A 120 18.71 -17.44 1.80
CA LEU A 120 19.67 -16.33 1.78
C LEU A 120 20.19 -16.03 0.36
N ASN A 121 20.05 -16.97 -0.58
CA ASN A 121 20.47 -16.84 -1.97
C ASN A 121 19.31 -16.50 -2.93
N ALA A 122 18.10 -16.31 -2.40
CA ALA A 122 16.94 -15.84 -3.16
C ALA A 122 16.90 -14.30 -3.20
N GLY A 123 16.14 -13.75 -4.15
CA GLY A 123 15.99 -12.31 -4.31
C GLY A 123 17.04 -11.65 -5.20
N GLY A 124 17.04 -10.32 -5.16
CA GLY A 124 17.85 -9.46 -6.01
C GLY A 124 17.10 -8.99 -7.25
N ILE A 125 17.56 -7.84 -7.77
CA ILE A 125 17.15 -7.32 -9.08
C ILE A 125 18.27 -7.35 -10.13
N PHE A 126 19.51 -7.67 -9.74
CA PHE A 126 20.66 -7.67 -10.64
C PHE A 126 20.42 -8.60 -11.87
N PRO A 127 20.78 -8.17 -13.11
CA PRO A 127 21.64 -7.04 -13.48
C PRO A 127 20.96 -5.66 -13.59
N GLN A 128 19.72 -5.52 -13.11
CA GLN A 128 19.04 -4.22 -13.09
C GLN A 128 19.66 -3.26 -12.06
N VAL A 129 19.31 -1.98 -12.18
CA VAL A 129 19.62 -0.93 -11.21
C VAL A 129 18.33 -0.40 -10.58
N LEU A 130 18.45 0.41 -9.53
CA LEU A 130 17.30 1.02 -8.85
C LEU A 130 16.68 2.16 -9.67
N SER A 131 15.40 2.44 -9.41
CA SER A 131 14.68 3.61 -9.93
C SER A 131 14.60 3.70 -11.47
N VAL A 132 14.45 2.57 -12.16
CA VAL A 132 14.32 2.53 -13.62
C VAL A 132 13.21 1.57 -14.06
N PRO A 133 12.69 1.70 -15.30
CA PRO A 133 11.80 0.71 -15.87
C PRO A 133 12.44 -0.68 -15.83
N ASP A 134 11.77 -1.63 -15.21
CA ASP A 134 12.30 -2.98 -15.00
C ASP A 134 12.22 -3.76 -16.31
N SER A 135 13.34 -3.86 -17.00
CA SER A 135 13.47 -4.56 -18.29
C SER A 135 13.14 -6.06 -18.25
N ARG A 136 12.94 -6.66 -17.07
CA ARG A 136 12.41 -8.02 -16.93
C ARG A 136 10.93 -8.10 -17.33
N PHE A 137 10.20 -6.99 -17.22
CA PHE A 137 8.79 -6.88 -17.59
C PHE A 137 8.61 -6.21 -18.97
N PRO A 138 7.58 -6.58 -19.75
CA PRO A 138 7.29 -5.92 -21.03
C PRO A 138 6.79 -4.48 -20.85
N ALA A 139 7.13 -3.60 -21.80
CA ALA A 139 6.63 -2.22 -21.84
C ALA A 139 5.20 -2.08 -22.42
N ASN A 140 4.54 -3.19 -22.75
CA ASN A 140 3.23 -3.23 -23.40
C ASN A 140 2.27 -4.22 -22.73
N LEU A 141 2.32 -4.29 -21.40
CA LEU A 141 1.44 -5.13 -20.62
C LEU A 141 -0.04 -4.77 -20.87
N PRO A 142 -0.94 -5.77 -21.05
CA PRO A 142 -2.37 -5.50 -21.15
C PRO A 142 -2.90 -4.74 -19.92
N ASN A 143 -3.93 -3.93 -20.11
CA ASN A 143 -4.56 -3.16 -19.03
C ASN A 143 -5.34 -4.06 -18.04
N GLY A 144 -4.62 -4.61 -17.05
CA GLY A 144 -5.16 -5.45 -15.99
C GLY A 144 -4.06 -6.25 -15.28
N PRO A 145 -4.42 -7.17 -14.37
CA PRO A 145 -3.45 -7.92 -13.57
C PRO A 145 -2.50 -8.79 -14.41
N PHE A 146 -1.24 -8.89 -14.01
CA PHE A 146 -0.26 -9.76 -14.67
C PHE A 146 0.50 -10.66 -13.69
N PRO A 147 0.80 -11.91 -14.07
CA PRO A 147 1.56 -12.82 -13.21
C PRO A 147 3.03 -12.39 -13.14
N ILE A 148 3.52 -12.06 -11.95
CA ILE A 148 4.91 -11.67 -11.69
C ILE A 148 5.86 -12.80 -12.12
N SER A 149 5.52 -14.03 -11.74
CA SER A 149 6.33 -15.25 -11.97
C SER A 149 6.45 -15.66 -13.44
N LYS A 150 5.73 -15.00 -14.35
CA LYS A 150 5.92 -15.15 -15.79
C LYS A 150 7.21 -14.48 -16.29
N TYR A 151 7.69 -13.49 -15.55
CA TYR A 151 8.79 -12.61 -15.97
C TYR A 151 10.04 -12.75 -15.09
N VAL A 152 9.84 -13.03 -13.80
CA VAL A 152 10.90 -13.21 -12.81
C VAL A 152 10.60 -14.43 -11.93
N LYS A 153 11.54 -14.88 -11.10
CA LYS A 153 11.21 -15.91 -10.09
C LYS A 153 10.26 -15.30 -9.05
N TYR A 154 9.39 -16.11 -8.45
CA TYR A 154 8.46 -15.61 -7.43
C TYR A 154 9.19 -15.06 -6.19
N ASP A 155 10.44 -15.49 -5.99
CA ASP A 155 11.33 -15.07 -4.91
C ASP A 155 12.33 -13.98 -5.33
N ASP A 156 12.25 -13.46 -6.57
CA ASP A 156 13.02 -12.28 -6.98
C ASP A 156 12.40 -11.00 -6.37
N ASN A 157 13.24 -10.00 -6.13
CA ASN A 157 12.75 -8.67 -5.79
C ASN A 157 12.11 -8.02 -7.03
N VAL A 158 11.01 -7.30 -6.78
CA VAL A 158 10.27 -6.49 -7.77
C VAL A 158 9.95 -5.15 -7.14
N GLY A 159 9.53 -4.18 -7.95
CA GLY A 159 9.19 -2.85 -7.46
C GLY A 159 8.18 -2.87 -6.30
N ASP A 160 8.22 -1.78 -5.54
CA ASP A 160 7.45 -1.60 -4.32
C ASP A 160 6.29 -0.62 -4.56
N PRO A 161 5.02 -1.05 -4.48
CA PRO A 161 3.88 -0.18 -4.77
C PRO A 161 3.62 0.84 -3.66
N VAL A 162 3.32 2.08 -4.05
CA VAL A 162 2.91 3.14 -3.12
C VAL A 162 1.54 2.88 -2.49
N HIS A 163 1.42 3.25 -1.23
CA HIS A 163 0.28 2.92 -0.37
C HIS A 163 0.04 4.01 0.70
N ARG A 164 0.02 5.29 0.29
CA ARG A 164 -0.21 6.43 1.20
C ARG A 164 -1.69 6.80 1.30
N PHE A 165 -2.11 7.45 2.39
CA PHE A 165 -3.52 7.67 2.71
C PHE A 165 -4.35 8.29 1.57
N TYR A 166 -3.95 9.46 1.06
CA TYR A 166 -4.71 10.16 0.01
C TYR A 166 -4.58 9.51 -1.36
N GLN A 167 -3.39 8.96 -1.66
CA GLN A 167 -3.18 8.11 -2.83
C GLN A 167 -4.15 6.93 -2.83
N MET A 168 -4.28 6.21 -1.72
CA MET A 168 -5.14 5.02 -1.62
C MET A 168 -6.62 5.37 -1.80
N TRP A 169 -7.06 6.53 -1.30
CA TRP A 169 -8.41 7.02 -1.58
C TRP A 169 -8.66 7.26 -3.07
N GLN A 170 -7.70 7.79 -3.81
CA GLN A 170 -7.78 7.90 -5.28
C GLN A 170 -7.71 6.54 -5.95
N GLN A 171 -6.83 5.64 -5.52
CA GLN A 171 -6.67 4.30 -6.10
C GLN A 171 -8.00 3.50 -6.07
N ILE A 172 -8.77 3.63 -4.98
CA ILE A 172 -10.07 2.94 -4.83
C ILE A 172 -11.23 3.66 -5.53
N ASP A 173 -11.07 4.94 -5.88
CA ASP A 173 -11.99 5.74 -6.70
C ASP A 173 -13.47 5.61 -6.29
N CYS A 174 -13.81 6.05 -5.07
CA CYS A 174 -15.16 5.93 -4.54
C CYS A 174 -16.08 7.08 -4.96
N SER A 175 -17.28 6.75 -5.42
CA SER A 175 -18.31 7.75 -5.69
C SER A 175 -19.69 7.23 -5.38
N VAL A 176 -20.52 8.08 -4.77
CA VAL A 176 -21.94 7.73 -4.51
C VAL A 176 -22.72 7.48 -5.80
N ALA A 177 -22.25 8.00 -6.94
CA ALA A 177 -22.82 7.74 -8.25
C ALA A 177 -22.67 6.27 -8.71
N ASN A 178 -21.68 5.56 -8.15
CA ASN A 178 -21.37 4.17 -8.50
C ASN A 178 -21.98 3.16 -7.52
N ILE A 179 -22.73 3.62 -6.51
CA ILE A 179 -23.31 2.74 -5.49
C ILE A 179 -24.36 1.83 -6.12
N SER A 180 -24.24 0.54 -5.79
CA SER A 180 -25.23 -0.48 -6.11
C SER A 180 -25.34 -1.49 -4.96
N SER A 181 -26.28 -2.43 -5.05
CA SER A 181 -26.39 -3.51 -4.05
C SER A 181 -25.14 -4.40 -4.01
N ALA A 182 -24.40 -4.50 -5.12
CA ALA A 182 -23.17 -5.29 -5.22
C ALA A 182 -21.90 -4.46 -4.90
N ASN A 183 -22.01 -3.13 -4.94
CA ASN A 183 -20.93 -2.19 -4.63
C ASN A 183 -21.48 -1.08 -3.71
N PRO A 184 -21.67 -1.37 -2.41
CA PRO A 184 -22.32 -0.43 -1.50
C PRO A 184 -21.48 0.83 -1.22
N SER A 185 -20.15 0.76 -1.36
CA SER A 185 -19.27 1.92 -1.24
C SER A 185 -19.19 2.74 -2.53
N GLY A 186 -19.49 2.15 -3.70
CA GLY A 186 -19.31 2.82 -4.98
C GLY A 186 -17.84 3.01 -5.37
N CYS A 187 -16.92 2.24 -4.77
CA CYS A 187 -15.50 2.25 -5.11
C CYS A 187 -15.25 1.38 -6.34
N LEU A 188 -14.53 1.91 -7.33
CA LEU A 188 -14.27 1.22 -8.60
C LEU A 188 -12.94 0.46 -8.59
N THR A 189 -11.98 0.84 -7.73
CA THR A 189 -10.67 0.18 -7.62
C THR A 189 -9.89 0.13 -8.94
N ASP A 190 -9.97 1.22 -9.71
CA ASP A 190 -9.50 1.28 -11.09
C ASP A 190 -8.47 2.39 -11.35
N GLN A 191 -7.84 2.99 -10.34
CA GLN A 191 -6.84 4.05 -10.54
C GLN A 191 -5.44 3.74 -10.00
N PHE A 192 -5.11 2.46 -9.74
CA PHE A 192 -3.84 2.10 -9.12
C PHE A 192 -2.61 2.56 -9.92
N PRO A 193 -2.48 2.28 -11.24
CA PRO A 193 -1.35 2.76 -12.03
C PRO A 193 -1.35 4.28 -12.22
N TRP A 194 -2.53 4.90 -12.37
CA TRP A 194 -2.60 6.36 -12.56
C TRP A 194 -2.07 7.12 -11.35
N VAL A 195 -2.48 6.73 -10.14
CA VAL A 195 -1.92 7.32 -8.91
C VAL A 195 -0.42 7.04 -8.81
N ALA A 196 0.00 5.82 -9.17
CA ALA A 196 1.39 5.42 -9.12
C ALA A 196 2.28 6.24 -10.08
N THR A 197 1.82 6.55 -11.30
CA THR A 197 2.61 7.30 -12.30
C THR A 197 2.47 8.81 -12.23
N THR A 198 1.44 9.34 -11.57
CA THR A 198 1.26 10.79 -11.40
C THR A 198 1.80 11.34 -10.09
N VAL A 199 1.86 10.50 -9.05
CA VAL A 199 2.41 10.88 -7.73
C VAL A 199 3.50 9.92 -7.32
N GLY A 200 3.21 8.61 -7.28
CA GLY A 200 4.11 7.56 -6.81
C GLY A 200 4.89 7.93 -5.55
N TRP A 201 6.22 7.81 -5.57
CA TRP A 201 7.08 8.19 -4.44
C TRP A 201 7.36 9.70 -4.35
N GLY A 202 6.47 10.57 -4.85
CA GLY A 202 6.72 12.01 -4.98
C GLY A 202 7.42 12.67 -3.79
N GLN A 203 8.20 13.72 -4.05
CA GLN A 203 8.95 14.45 -3.02
C GLN A 203 8.09 15.54 -2.38
N SER A 204 8.20 15.72 -1.06
CA SER A 204 7.46 16.77 -0.35
C SER A 204 8.00 18.14 -0.73
N ASN A 205 7.10 19.07 -1.10
CA ASN A 205 7.41 20.47 -1.40
C ASN A 205 8.42 20.67 -2.55
N VAL A 206 8.44 19.74 -3.52
CA VAL A 206 9.29 19.83 -4.71
C VAL A 206 8.40 19.78 -5.96
N PRO A 207 8.62 20.65 -6.97
CA PRO A 207 7.91 20.54 -8.25
C PRO A 207 8.18 19.18 -8.92
N PRO A 208 7.26 18.69 -9.77
CA PRO A 208 7.51 17.48 -10.54
C PRO A 208 8.77 17.62 -11.40
N PRO A 209 9.54 16.54 -11.62
CA PRO A 209 10.69 16.57 -12.51
C PRO A 209 10.28 16.98 -13.94
N ALA A 210 11.20 17.62 -14.65
CA ALA A 210 11.01 18.03 -16.03
C ALA A 210 12.12 17.39 -16.91
N PRO A 211 11.76 16.59 -17.94
CA PRO A 211 10.41 16.21 -18.35
C PRO A 211 9.72 15.26 -17.35
N PHE A 212 8.38 15.30 -17.30
CA PHE A 212 7.56 14.36 -16.54
C PHE A 212 6.96 13.31 -17.48
N THR A 213 7.08 12.05 -17.10
CA THR A 213 6.59 10.86 -17.82
C THR A 213 6.03 9.85 -16.82
N ASP A 214 5.41 8.78 -17.31
CA ASP A 214 4.89 7.71 -16.46
C ASP A 214 5.96 6.96 -15.64
N GLU A 215 7.24 7.16 -15.97
CA GLU A 215 8.39 6.56 -15.29
C GLU A 215 9.03 7.51 -14.25
N SER A 216 8.54 8.76 -14.17
CA SER A 216 9.14 9.81 -13.33
C SER A 216 8.97 9.59 -11.84
N THR A 217 8.09 8.67 -11.44
CA THR A 217 7.75 8.35 -10.06
C THR A 217 8.37 7.04 -9.56
N TRP A 218 9.08 6.31 -10.46
CA TRP A 218 9.69 5.01 -10.18
C TRP A 218 8.69 3.95 -9.72
N GLN A 219 7.50 3.96 -10.33
CA GLN A 219 6.44 2.99 -10.04
C GLN A 219 5.99 2.24 -11.28
N GLY A 220 5.52 2.95 -12.31
CA GLY A 220 4.77 2.31 -13.39
C GLY A 220 3.56 1.54 -12.86
N ALA A 221 3.32 0.35 -13.38
CA ALA A 221 2.18 -0.49 -12.97
C ALA A 221 2.53 -1.65 -12.02
N VAL A 222 3.53 -1.48 -11.14
CA VAL A 222 3.93 -2.48 -10.13
C VAL A 222 2.74 -3.04 -9.35
N SER A 223 1.76 -2.19 -9.01
CA SER A 223 0.55 -2.56 -8.25
C SER A 223 -0.36 -3.58 -8.94
N MET A 224 -0.19 -3.81 -10.24
CA MET A 224 -0.99 -4.77 -11.03
C MET A 224 -0.39 -6.18 -11.08
N GLY A 225 0.80 -6.39 -10.49
CA GLY A 225 1.41 -7.72 -10.41
C GLY A 225 0.70 -8.63 -9.41
N PHE A 226 0.65 -9.94 -9.70
CA PHE A 226 0.21 -10.97 -8.75
C PHE A 226 1.09 -12.23 -8.81
N TYR A 227 1.10 -13.01 -7.73
CA TYR A 227 1.71 -14.34 -7.67
C TYR A 227 0.70 -15.42 -8.03
N ASN A 228 1.12 -16.37 -8.87
CA ASN A 228 0.27 -17.44 -9.36
C ASN A 228 0.36 -18.68 -8.45
N MET A 229 -0.39 -18.69 -7.34
CA MET A 229 -0.49 -19.85 -6.44
C MET A 229 -0.95 -21.15 -7.14
N ALA A 230 -1.85 -21.07 -8.13
CA ALA A 230 -2.22 -22.24 -8.96
C ALA A 230 -1.02 -22.80 -9.77
N GLY A 231 -0.04 -21.95 -10.08
CA GLY A 231 1.24 -22.32 -10.69
C GLY A 231 2.31 -22.75 -9.67
N GLY A 232 2.01 -22.71 -8.37
CA GLY A 232 2.92 -23.11 -7.29
C GLY A 232 3.71 -21.98 -6.63
N ASP A 233 3.42 -20.72 -6.93
CA ASP A 233 4.06 -19.58 -6.24
C ASP A 233 3.66 -19.53 -4.76
N VAL A 234 4.53 -18.90 -3.95
CA VAL A 234 4.31 -18.63 -2.52
C VAL A 234 3.75 -19.84 -1.72
N PRO A 235 4.36 -21.04 -1.86
CA PRO A 235 3.79 -22.30 -1.40
C PRO A 235 3.61 -22.38 0.12
N TYR A 236 4.42 -21.65 0.90
CA TYR A 236 4.27 -21.61 2.35
C TYR A 236 2.95 -20.94 2.77
N PHE A 237 2.56 -19.83 2.12
CA PHE A 237 1.28 -19.18 2.39
C PHE A 237 0.09 -20.05 1.99
N ALA A 238 0.19 -20.76 0.86
CA ALA A 238 -0.81 -21.75 0.47
C ALA A 238 -0.94 -22.85 1.55
N SER A 239 0.17 -23.36 2.07
CA SER A 239 0.15 -24.38 3.14
C SER A 239 -0.51 -23.90 4.44
N LEU A 240 -0.35 -22.61 4.79
CA LEU A 240 -1.03 -22.01 5.94
C LEU A 240 -2.54 -21.92 5.71
N ALA A 241 -2.96 -21.51 4.51
CA ALA A 241 -4.37 -21.43 4.15
C ALA A 241 -5.04 -22.82 4.11
N ASP A 242 -4.35 -23.82 3.57
CA ASP A 242 -4.83 -25.20 3.46
C ASP A 242 -5.01 -25.88 4.84
N GLN A 243 -4.10 -25.60 5.77
CA GLN A 243 -4.06 -26.26 7.08
C GLN A 243 -4.87 -25.55 8.15
N TYR A 244 -5.03 -24.23 8.03
CA TYR A 244 -5.65 -23.39 9.05
C TYR A 244 -6.88 -22.66 8.51
N ALA A 245 -6.89 -21.34 8.58
CA ALA A 245 -7.99 -20.51 8.15
C ALA A 245 -7.46 -19.33 7.33
N ILE A 246 -8.25 -18.94 6.33
CA ILE A 246 -8.01 -17.78 5.49
C ILE A 246 -9.29 -16.95 5.43
N SER A 247 -9.15 -15.64 5.28
CA SER A 247 -10.25 -14.71 5.05
C SER A 247 -9.91 -13.86 3.83
N ASP A 248 -10.78 -13.91 2.82
CA ASP A 248 -10.75 -13.07 1.62
C ASP A 248 -11.52 -11.75 1.80
N ASN A 249 -12.01 -11.49 3.02
CA ASN A 249 -12.83 -10.32 3.34
C ASN A 249 -12.27 -9.55 4.55
N TYR A 250 -10.95 -9.57 4.71
CA TYR A 250 -10.25 -8.64 5.60
C TYR A 250 -9.95 -7.35 4.86
N HIS A 251 -10.26 -6.22 5.49
CA HIS A 251 -9.94 -4.88 5.00
C HIS A 251 -9.08 -4.19 6.04
N GLN A 252 -8.08 -3.45 5.59
CA GLN A 252 -7.25 -2.64 6.47
C GLN A 252 -8.12 -1.66 7.28
N PHE A 253 -7.74 -1.43 8.54
CA PHE A 253 -8.51 -0.57 9.44
C PHE A 253 -8.49 0.90 9.01
N MET A 254 -7.38 1.33 8.41
CA MET A 254 -7.19 2.66 7.86
C MET A 254 -6.47 2.52 6.51
N LEU A 255 -6.95 3.20 5.47
CA LEU A 255 -6.15 3.39 4.26
C LEU A 255 -4.87 4.13 4.63
N GLY A 256 -3.72 3.78 4.07
CA GLY A 256 -2.47 4.50 4.25
C GLY A 256 -1.30 3.61 4.62
N GLY A 257 -0.24 4.25 5.11
CA GLY A 257 1.05 3.60 5.31
C GLY A 257 1.08 2.44 6.30
N THR A 258 2.15 1.65 6.25
CA THR A 258 2.56 0.64 7.24
C THR A 258 2.49 1.11 8.70
N GLY A 259 2.90 2.35 8.99
CA GLY A 259 2.89 2.93 10.33
C GLY A 259 1.51 2.93 10.99
N PRO A 260 0.53 3.70 10.48
CA PRO A 260 -0.82 3.74 11.04
C PRO A 260 -1.53 2.37 11.03
N ASN A 261 -1.29 1.54 10.01
CA ASN A 261 -1.83 0.17 9.97
C ASN A 261 -1.28 -0.70 11.11
N SER A 262 0.03 -0.70 11.33
CA SER A 262 0.67 -1.48 12.39
C SER A 262 0.25 -1.02 13.79
N ILE A 263 0.14 0.29 14.00
CA ILE A 263 -0.30 0.87 15.28
C ILE A 263 -1.75 0.46 15.55
N SER A 264 -2.65 0.70 14.60
CA SER A 264 -4.08 0.43 14.78
C SER A 264 -4.40 -1.07 14.96
N ILE A 265 -3.62 -1.98 14.37
CA ILE A 265 -3.73 -3.43 14.66
C ILE A 265 -3.42 -3.73 16.13
N GLY A 266 -2.42 -3.05 16.72
CA GLY A 266 -2.01 -3.26 18.10
C GLY A 266 -2.88 -2.53 19.14
N THR A 267 -3.34 -1.33 18.83
CA THR A 267 -4.07 -0.45 19.77
C THR A 267 -5.58 -0.46 19.57
N ALA A 268 -6.06 -0.90 18.42
CA ALA A 268 -7.43 -0.70 17.94
C ALA A 268 -7.86 0.78 17.88
N ASP A 269 -6.91 1.72 17.74
CA ASP A 269 -7.16 3.18 17.73
C ASP A 269 -6.11 3.89 16.84
N PRO A 270 -6.46 4.87 15.99
CA PRO A 270 -5.48 5.69 15.29
C PRO A 270 -4.56 6.47 16.24
N LEU A 271 -3.30 6.68 15.81
CA LEU A 271 -2.37 7.55 16.52
C LEU A 271 -2.67 9.02 16.23
N ILE A 272 -2.53 9.86 17.25
CA ILE A 272 -2.66 11.31 17.15
C ILE A 272 -1.33 12.00 17.45
N PHE A 273 -1.13 13.19 16.88
CA PHE A 273 -0.02 14.04 17.26
C PHE A 273 -0.22 14.58 18.68
N ASN A 274 0.80 14.40 19.54
CA ASN A 274 0.79 14.86 20.92
C ASN A 274 2.02 15.71 21.21
N ASP A 275 1.86 16.68 22.12
CA ASP A 275 2.99 17.40 22.72
C ASP A 275 3.81 16.50 23.67
N ALA A 276 4.91 17.04 24.22
CA ALA A 276 5.77 16.32 25.15
C ALA A 276 5.08 15.89 26.47
N SER A 277 3.88 16.39 26.75
CA SER A 277 3.06 15.98 27.90
C SER A 277 2.06 14.86 27.57
N GLY A 278 2.01 14.41 26.32
CA GLY A 278 1.08 13.40 25.82
C GLY A 278 -0.32 13.97 25.53
N LYS A 279 -0.45 15.30 25.37
CA LYS A 279 -1.72 15.95 25.05
C LYS A 279 -1.79 16.24 23.55
N ALA A 280 -2.97 16.05 22.95
CA ALA A 280 -3.23 16.38 21.55
C ALA A 280 -2.79 17.81 21.21
N ALA A 281 -2.05 17.96 20.12
CA ALA A 281 -1.46 19.22 19.69
C ALA A 281 -1.45 19.36 18.15
N THR A 282 -1.13 20.55 17.66
CA THR A 282 -0.89 20.79 16.23
C THR A 282 0.54 20.37 15.88
N PRO A 283 0.72 19.52 14.86
CA PRO A 283 2.05 19.13 14.39
C PRO A 283 2.78 20.30 13.72
N PRO A 284 4.11 20.23 13.57
CA PRO A 284 4.86 21.14 12.70
C PRO A 284 4.23 21.25 11.31
N ALA A 285 4.27 22.45 10.72
CA ALA A 285 3.59 22.71 9.43
C ALA A 285 4.03 21.77 8.30
N LEU A 286 5.29 21.31 8.31
CA LEU A 286 5.84 20.37 7.31
C LEU A 286 5.33 18.92 7.47
N GLN A 287 4.66 18.62 8.58
CA GLN A 287 4.03 17.32 8.85
C GLN A 287 2.50 17.37 8.65
N ILE A 288 1.93 18.50 8.25
CA ILE A 288 0.51 18.57 7.87
C ILE A 288 0.40 18.24 6.39
N GLU A 289 -0.42 17.26 6.03
CA GLU A 289 -0.57 16.81 4.65
C GLU A 289 -1.22 17.88 3.75
N ASN A 290 -0.77 17.93 2.50
CA ASN A 290 -1.41 18.70 1.44
C ASN A 290 -1.39 17.92 0.11
N PRO A 291 -2.43 17.11 -0.15
CA PRO A 291 -2.58 16.35 -1.39
C PRO A 291 -3.12 17.19 -2.55
N ASN A 292 -3.24 18.53 -2.42
CA ASN A 292 -3.60 19.33 -3.59
C ASN A 292 -2.47 19.25 -4.63
N PRO A 293 -2.79 19.14 -5.93
CA PRO A 293 -1.80 19.12 -6.99
C PRO A 293 -0.90 20.36 -6.96
N TYR A 294 0.38 20.17 -7.26
CA TYR A 294 1.35 21.22 -7.49
C TYR A 294 0.92 22.03 -8.72
N PRO A 295 0.96 23.39 -8.69
CA PRO A 295 0.47 24.19 -9.80
C PRO A 295 1.06 23.79 -11.16
N GLY A 296 0.19 23.46 -12.11
CA GLY A 296 0.58 23.04 -13.47
C GLY A 296 0.95 21.55 -13.60
N SER A 297 0.80 20.75 -12.55
CA SER A 297 0.93 19.30 -12.61
C SER A 297 -0.44 18.62 -12.82
N ASN A 298 -0.41 17.34 -13.21
CA ASN A 298 -1.53 16.45 -13.05
C ASN A 298 -1.25 15.56 -11.84
N ASN A 299 -1.97 15.81 -10.75
CA ASN A 299 -2.03 15.04 -9.52
C ASN A 299 -0.74 15.01 -8.67
N TRP A 300 0.42 15.48 -9.13
CA TRP A 300 1.64 15.54 -8.30
C TRP A 300 1.43 16.42 -7.06
N TYR A 301 1.39 15.84 -5.87
CA TYR A 301 1.00 16.54 -4.64
C TYR A 301 2.02 17.58 -4.15
N GLN A 302 1.53 18.62 -3.49
CA GLN A 302 2.36 19.68 -2.93
C GLN A 302 3.16 19.21 -1.70
N GLN A 303 2.50 18.58 -0.72
CA GLN A 303 3.13 18.16 0.52
C GLN A 303 2.56 16.82 0.97
N GLU A 304 2.96 15.77 0.26
CA GLU A 304 2.77 14.37 0.62
C GLU A 304 3.92 13.55 -0.01
N GLY A 305 5.13 13.68 0.52
CA GLY A 305 6.31 13.06 -0.08
C GLY A 305 7.47 12.72 0.86
N PHE A 306 8.53 12.14 0.30
CA PHE A 306 9.71 11.70 1.07
C PHE A 306 10.76 12.82 1.23
N TYR A 307 11.53 12.76 2.32
CA TYR A 307 12.79 13.50 2.45
C TYR A 307 13.91 12.53 2.09
N ILE A 308 14.54 12.72 0.93
CA ILE A 308 15.44 11.75 0.26
C ILE A 308 16.76 11.44 1.03
N ILE A 309 17.05 12.12 2.13
CA ILE A 309 18.39 12.08 2.74
C ILE A 309 18.62 10.86 3.67
N ASP A 310 17.69 9.91 3.72
CA ASP A 310 17.94 8.60 4.34
C ASP A 310 17.20 7.50 3.58
N SER A 311 17.97 6.61 2.94
CA SER A 311 17.47 5.50 2.13
C SER A 311 16.75 4.42 2.96
N GLY A 312 16.82 4.46 4.29
CA GLY A 312 15.97 3.67 5.17
C GLY A 312 14.69 4.39 5.62
N ASN A 313 14.55 5.67 5.31
CA ASN A 313 13.52 6.55 5.88
C ASN A 313 12.37 6.81 4.91
N GLN A 314 11.58 5.77 4.66
CA GLN A 314 10.26 5.90 4.06
C GLN A 314 9.22 6.50 5.05
N SER A 315 9.65 7.10 6.17
CA SER A 315 8.86 7.37 7.36
C SER A 315 8.89 8.85 7.78
N ASN A 316 8.19 9.69 7.01
CA ASN A 316 7.87 11.05 7.42
C ASN A 316 6.49 11.07 8.07
N ALA A 317 6.46 11.26 9.39
CA ALA A 317 5.20 11.42 10.11
C ALA A 317 4.38 12.53 9.45
N SER A 318 3.15 12.21 9.10
CA SER A 318 2.27 13.13 8.42
C SER A 318 0.85 13.00 8.91
N TYR A 319 0.17 14.14 8.98
CA TYR A 319 -1.04 14.27 9.76
C TYR A 319 -2.10 15.09 9.05
N THR A 320 -3.35 14.80 9.39
CA THR A 320 -4.51 15.60 8.99
C THR A 320 -5.44 15.76 10.18
N ASN A 321 -6.00 16.96 10.32
CA ASN A 321 -7.14 17.17 11.19
C ASN A 321 -8.44 17.02 10.39
N CYS A 322 -9.02 15.83 10.46
CA CYS A 322 -10.24 15.52 9.70
C CYS A 322 -11.51 16.20 10.24
N SER A 323 -11.42 16.92 11.38
CA SER A 323 -12.52 17.78 11.85
C SER A 323 -12.54 19.16 11.19
N ASP A 324 -11.48 19.52 10.45
CA ASP A 324 -11.33 20.80 9.77
C ASP A 324 -11.43 20.61 8.26
N SER A 325 -12.59 20.92 7.68
CA SER A 325 -12.84 20.79 6.25
C SER A 325 -12.03 21.78 5.40
N SER A 326 -11.35 22.76 6.00
CA SER A 326 -10.46 23.66 5.26
C SER A 326 -9.08 23.03 4.98
N GLN A 327 -8.75 21.90 5.61
CA GLN A 327 -7.54 21.17 5.28
C GLN A 327 -7.63 20.53 3.89
N PRO A 328 -6.58 20.66 3.06
CA PRO A 328 -6.50 19.98 1.77
C PRO A 328 -6.88 18.49 1.85
N GLY A 329 -7.72 18.04 0.92
CA GLY A 329 -8.19 16.66 0.85
C GLY A 329 -9.32 16.27 1.79
N VAL A 330 -9.47 16.91 2.96
CA VAL A 330 -10.48 16.55 3.97
C VAL A 330 -11.90 16.73 3.44
N GLU A 331 -12.20 17.87 2.83
CA GLU A 331 -13.53 18.14 2.29
C GLU A 331 -13.97 17.08 1.27
N SER A 332 -13.06 16.62 0.40
CA SER A 332 -13.38 15.59 -0.61
C SER A 332 -13.90 14.32 0.06
N ILE A 333 -13.17 13.80 1.05
CA ILE A 333 -13.51 12.55 1.76
C ILE A 333 -14.76 12.73 2.61
N MET A 334 -14.85 13.82 3.37
CA MET A 334 -16.00 14.06 4.25
C MET A 334 -17.29 14.28 3.46
N ASN A 335 -17.22 14.90 2.28
CA ASN A 335 -18.38 15.02 1.38
C ASN A 335 -18.86 13.65 0.91
N TYR A 336 -17.96 12.78 0.45
CA TYR A 336 -18.31 11.39 0.10
C TYR A 336 -18.95 10.65 1.28
N LEU A 337 -18.34 10.67 2.47
CA LEU A 337 -18.86 10.00 3.66
C LEU A 337 -20.25 10.52 4.06
N SER A 338 -20.48 11.84 3.95
CA SER A 338 -21.78 12.45 4.25
C SER A 338 -22.88 12.10 3.25
N ALA A 339 -22.50 11.77 2.01
CA ALA A 339 -23.41 11.44 0.92
C ALA A 339 -23.75 9.95 0.86
N LEU A 340 -23.08 9.10 1.67
CA LEU A 340 -23.37 7.67 1.73
C LEU A 340 -24.83 7.41 2.17
N PRO A 341 -25.51 6.40 1.57
CA PRO A 341 -26.90 6.08 1.90
C PRO A 341 -27.05 5.38 3.27
N TYR A 342 -25.93 5.04 3.90
CA TYR A 342 -25.84 4.49 5.24
C TYR A 342 -24.95 5.38 6.11
N ARG A 343 -25.20 5.37 7.42
CA ARG A 343 -24.47 6.21 8.36
C ARG A 343 -23.07 5.64 8.60
N PRO A 344 -21.99 6.39 8.29
CA PRO A 344 -20.64 6.03 8.71
C PRO A 344 -20.56 5.95 10.24
N PHE A 345 -19.62 5.18 10.77
CA PHE A 345 -19.40 5.11 12.22
C PHE A 345 -19.21 6.51 12.81
N ASN A 346 -20.08 6.87 13.77
CA ASN A 346 -20.18 8.22 14.37
C ASN A 346 -20.21 9.40 13.36
N GLY A 347 -20.65 9.18 12.11
CA GLY A 347 -20.73 10.23 11.09
C GLY A 347 -19.38 10.74 10.58
N GLY A 348 -18.30 9.95 10.72
CA GLY A 348 -16.93 10.42 10.51
C GLY A 348 -16.34 10.90 11.85
N ASN A 349 -15.80 9.95 12.62
CA ASN A 349 -15.43 10.09 14.04
C ASN A 349 -14.17 10.94 14.29
N CYS A 350 -14.15 12.19 13.81
CA CYS A 350 -13.03 13.12 13.97
C CYS A 350 -13.18 13.96 15.23
N ALA A 351 -12.24 13.83 16.17
CA ALA A 351 -12.20 14.69 17.34
C ALA A 351 -11.79 16.12 16.95
N SER A 352 -12.46 17.12 17.53
CA SER A 352 -12.23 18.53 17.23
C SER A 352 -10.78 18.94 17.50
N GLY A 353 -10.10 19.45 16.47
CA GLY A 353 -8.73 19.97 16.59
C GLY A 353 -7.63 18.90 16.71
N VAL A 354 -7.95 17.62 16.48
CA VAL A 354 -7.02 16.50 16.61
C VAL A 354 -6.41 16.13 15.26
N TYR A 355 -5.10 15.94 15.23
CA TYR A 355 -4.33 15.56 14.06
C TYR A 355 -3.99 14.07 14.11
N TYR A 356 -4.45 13.30 13.13
CA TYR A 356 -4.27 11.84 13.05
C TYR A 356 -3.14 11.48 12.11
N LEU A 357 -2.30 10.52 12.49
CA LEU A 357 -1.20 10.01 11.67
C LEU A 357 -1.76 9.26 10.46
N LEU A 358 -1.31 9.62 9.25
CA LEU A 358 -1.81 9.07 7.98
C LEU A 358 -0.77 8.22 7.23
N ASN A 359 0.53 8.51 7.41
CA ASN A 359 1.61 7.80 6.73
C ASN A 359 2.69 7.34 7.72
N ASN A 360 3.72 6.67 7.19
CA ASN A 360 4.77 6.01 7.97
C ASN A 360 5.52 7.00 8.86
N GLN A 361 5.79 6.59 10.10
CA GLN A 361 6.60 7.32 11.07
C GLN A 361 7.55 6.34 11.76
N LEU A 362 8.78 6.77 12.02
CA LEU A 362 9.71 5.98 12.82
C LEU A 362 9.23 5.95 14.29
N PRO A 363 9.39 4.82 15.01
CA PRO A 363 9.14 4.78 16.45
C PRO A 363 9.84 5.92 17.21
N THR A 364 9.23 6.44 18.27
CA THR A 364 9.79 7.53 19.09
C THR A 364 11.11 7.17 19.78
N TYR A 365 11.37 5.88 19.96
CA TYR A 365 12.55 5.36 20.62
C TYR A 365 13.36 4.45 19.68
N GLU A 366 14.67 4.50 19.83
CA GLU A 366 15.59 3.52 19.28
C GLU A 366 15.43 2.15 19.96
N ARG A 367 16.01 1.11 19.36
CA ARG A 367 15.95 -0.25 19.91
C ARG A 367 16.55 -0.38 21.32
N ASP A 368 17.45 0.54 21.69
CA ASP A 368 18.06 0.61 23.03
C ASP A 368 17.26 1.45 24.03
N GLY A 369 16.11 2.00 23.61
CA GLY A 369 15.24 2.82 24.45
C GLY A 369 15.64 4.30 24.53
N THR A 370 16.65 4.75 23.79
CA THR A 370 16.95 6.18 23.67
C THR A 370 15.91 6.90 22.80
N VAL A 371 15.61 8.16 23.12
CA VAL A 371 14.65 8.95 22.33
C VAL A 371 15.29 9.34 21.00
N ARG A 372 14.56 9.16 19.90
CA ARG A 372 14.96 9.67 18.59
C ARG A 372 14.79 11.18 18.50
N GLY A 373 15.91 11.90 18.49
CA GLY A 373 15.93 13.37 18.45
C GLY A 373 15.55 13.98 17.08
N ASP A 374 15.63 13.20 16.01
CA ASP A 374 15.32 13.61 14.63
C ASP A 374 13.81 13.54 14.30
N GLN A 375 13.08 12.69 15.02
CA GLN A 375 11.62 12.54 14.91
C GLN A 375 10.87 13.34 15.98
N SER A 376 11.54 13.66 17.10
CA SER A 376 11.03 14.58 18.10
C SER A 376 11.28 16.03 17.66
N HIS A 377 10.50 16.53 16.72
CA HIS A 377 10.35 17.98 16.58
C HIS A 377 9.46 18.48 17.74
N THR A 378 10.02 18.48 18.96
CA THR A 378 9.53 19.31 20.06
C THR A 378 9.67 20.79 19.71
#